data_AF-A0A2T4GJN2-F1
#
_entry.id   AF-A0A2T4GJN2-F1
#
_cell.length_a   1.000
_cell.length_b   1.000
_cell.length_c   1.000
_cell.angle_alpha   90.00
_cell.angle_beta   90.00
_cell.angle_gamma   90.00
#
_symmetry.space_group_name_H-M   'P 1'
#
loop_
_entity.id
_entity.type
_entity.pdbx_description
1 polymer ?
#
loop_
_entity_poly.entity_id
_entity_poly.type
_entity_poly.pdbx_seq_one_letter_code
_entity_poly.pdbx_strand_id
1 'polypeptide(L)'
;MASSPQKTSIEVLPPEILLPIVTSLPGLDTLWDLLRASPNAWRLFNENALFIVENILSGPNAILPPVVAEAVRAVILARSEALPFQNLRDLQRRFLFRLFPCFPSIGQSKDNLIKIGPEVLSAAAPSVSVIRSTVATACQISTLSQACLSSYLERLRDPSFRPMHCLDPDLSYINFHGPDGKRVMAWDCVFEGTPAKVVDAGQPNWVEEMRAVRALWIIQLVGEVQYQSHTLDWPKEDVDKLKGMSPADMIDQNNFDEARQKSEEVKSLMQYIATLGEAKQDTYYQLPRRHHS
;
A
#
# COMPACT_ATOMS: atom_id res chain seq x y z
N MET A 1 -49.76 -26.96 6.83
CA MET A 1 -49.06 -25.67 7.03
C MET A 1 -47.57 -25.94 6.92
N ALA A 2 -46.97 -25.65 5.77
CA ALA A 2 -45.52 -25.76 5.61
C ALA A 2 -44.87 -24.61 6.38
N SER A 3 -43.97 -24.90 7.33
CA SER A 3 -43.17 -23.86 7.96
C SER A 3 -42.35 -23.17 6.86
N SER A 4 -42.53 -21.85 6.74
CA SER A 4 -41.64 -21.03 5.93
C SER A 4 -40.20 -21.28 6.43
N PRO A 5 -39.24 -21.59 5.55
CA PRO A 5 -37.86 -21.80 5.97
C PRO A 5 -37.38 -20.54 6.68
N GLN A 6 -36.93 -20.72 7.92
CA GLN A 6 -36.38 -19.65 8.73
C GLN A 6 -35.22 -19.06 7.94
N LYS A 7 -35.35 -17.80 7.48
CA LYS A 7 -34.31 -17.14 6.70
C LYS A 7 -33.06 -17.08 7.57
N THR A 8 -32.10 -17.95 7.27
CA THR A 8 -30.75 -17.90 7.81
C THR A 8 -30.14 -16.58 7.35
N SER A 9 -29.88 -15.70 8.31
CA SER A 9 -29.32 -14.37 8.08
C SER A 9 -28.17 -14.14 9.03
N ILE A 10 -27.13 -13.44 8.56
CA ILE A 10 -26.01 -13.00 9.39
C ILE A 10 -26.49 -12.08 10.53
N GLU A 11 -27.60 -11.37 10.33
CA GLU A 11 -28.18 -10.44 11.32
C GLU A 11 -28.70 -11.13 12.59
N VAL A 12 -29.02 -12.42 12.52
CA VAL A 12 -29.56 -13.18 13.66
C VAL A 12 -28.52 -14.09 14.30
N LEU A 13 -27.29 -14.10 13.79
CA LEU A 13 -26.22 -14.90 14.36
C LEU A 13 -25.77 -14.32 15.70
N PRO A 14 -25.58 -15.18 16.73
CA PRO A 14 -25.02 -14.74 17.99
C PRO A 14 -23.53 -14.37 17.80
N PRO A 15 -22.98 -13.47 18.63
CA PRO A 15 -21.63 -12.94 18.47
C PRO A 15 -20.54 -14.02 18.51
N GLU A 16 -20.75 -15.12 19.24
CA GLU A 16 -19.83 -16.25 19.35
C GLU A 16 -19.67 -17.01 18.04
N ILE A 17 -20.67 -16.96 17.16
CA ILE A 17 -20.64 -17.58 15.83
C ILE A 17 -20.21 -16.56 14.78
N LEU A 18 -20.68 -15.30 14.92
CA LEU A 18 -20.35 -14.25 13.98
C LEU A 18 -18.86 -13.86 14.05
N LEU A 19 -18.27 -13.83 15.24
CA LEU A 19 -16.86 -13.43 15.41
C LEU A 19 -15.89 -14.33 14.64
N PRO A 20 -15.92 -15.68 14.77
CA PRO A 20 -15.11 -16.55 13.93
C PRO A 20 -15.28 -16.34 12.43
N ILE A 21 -16.51 -16.05 11.97
CA ILE A 21 -16.79 -15.79 10.55
C ILE A 21 -16.10 -14.49 10.11
N VAL A 22 -16.28 -13.41 10.87
CA VAL A 22 -15.70 -12.09 10.56
C VAL A 22 -14.17 -12.14 10.62
N THR A 23 -13.58 -12.84 11.60
CA THR A 23 -12.12 -12.98 11.70
C THR A 23 -11.52 -13.89 10.62
N SER A 24 -12.34 -14.69 9.95
CA SER A 24 -11.90 -15.58 8.85
C SER A 24 -11.92 -14.89 7.49
N LEU A 25 -12.31 -13.62 7.40
CA LEU A 25 -12.30 -12.88 6.15
C LEU A 25 -10.89 -12.74 5.58
N PRO A 26 -10.73 -12.74 4.23
CA PRO A 26 -9.42 -12.73 3.59
C PRO A 26 -8.70 -11.39 3.67
N GLY A 27 -9.43 -10.28 3.77
CA GLY A 27 -8.89 -8.93 3.68
C GLY A 27 -9.77 -7.86 4.31
N LEU A 28 -9.17 -6.71 4.62
CA LEU A 28 -9.87 -5.60 5.27
C LEU A 28 -10.89 -4.89 4.36
N ASP A 29 -10.73 -4.99 3.05
CA ASP A 29 -11.70 -4.54 2.06
C ASP A 29 -13.02 -5.32 2.15
N THR A 30 -12.93 -6.66 2.17
CA THR A 30 -14.11 -7.52 2.37
C THR A 30 -14.77 -7.32 3.74
N LEU A 31 -13.97 -7.04 4.78
CA LEU A 31 -14.49 -6.62 6.08
C LEU A 31 -15.32 -5.34 5.94
N TRP A 32 -14.80 -4.31 5.27
CA TRP A 32 -15.53 -3.06 5.09
C TRP A 32 -16.88 -3.25 4.42
N ASP A 33 -16.95 -4.07 3.38
CA ASP A 33 -18.20 -4.37 2.68
C ASP A 33 -19.19 -5.10 3.60
N LEU A 34 -18.72 -6.06 4.40
CA LEU A 34 -19.56 -6.74 5.40
C LEU A 34 -20.08 -5.77 6.46
N LEU A 35 -19.22 -4.89 6.99
CA LEU A 35 -19.61 -3.88 7.98
C LEU A 35 -20.70 -2.96 7.42
N ARG A 36 -20.61 -2.57 6.14
CA ARG A 36 -21.63 -1.75 5.48
C ARG A 36 -22.94 -2.50 5.20
N ALA A 37 -22.86 -3.80 4.95
CA ALA A 37 -24.02 -4.63 4.63
C ALA A 37 -24.76 -5.12 5.90
N SER A 38 -24.07 -5.20 7.05
CA SER A 38 -24.57 -5.84 8.26
C SER A 38 -24.43 -4.95 9.50
N PRO A 39 -25.53 -4.38 10.03
CA PRO A 39 -25.54 -3.68 11.31
C PRO A 39 -25.09 -4.55 12.48
N ASN A 40 -25.34 -5.87 12.44
CA ASN A 40 -24.86 -6.80 13.47
C ASN A 40 -23.33 -6.94 13.43
N ALA A 41 -22.73 -7.12 12.25
CA ALA A 41 -21.28 -7.16 12.09
C ALA A 41 -20.63 -5.82 12.50
N TRP A 42 -21.28 -4.69 12.20
CA TRP A 42 -20.82 -3.37 12.63
C TRP A 42 -20.75 -3.23 14.15
N ARG A 43 -21.78 -3.67 14.87
CA ARG A 43 -21.81 -3.67 16.34
C ARG A 43 -20.71 -4.57 16.92
N LEU A 44 -20.62 -5.80 16.42
CA LEU A 44 -19.57 -6.75 16.84
C LEU A 44 -18.16 -6.18 16.61
N PHE A 45 -17.95 -5.52 15.47
CA PHE A 45 -16.68 -4.89 15.17
C PHE A 45 -16.33 -3.79 16.17
N ASN A 46 -17.28 -2.94 16.57
CA ASN A 46 -16.98 -1.87 17.51
C ASN A 46 -16.49 -2.39 18.88
N GLU A 47 -16.93 -3.58 19.28
CA GLU A 47 -16.49 -4.22 20.53
C GLU A 47 -15.16 -4.96 20.39
N ASN A 48 -14.82 -5.43 19.18
CA ASN A 48 -13.70 -6.35 18.93
C ASN A 48 -12.73 -5.86 17.85
N ALA A 49 -12.70 -4.56 17.55
CA ALA A 49 -12.09 -4.00 16.35
C ALA A 49 -10.62 -4.41 16.15
N LEU A 50 -9.80 -4.26 17.19
CA LEU A 50 -8.37 -4.61 17.13
C LEU A 50 -8.19 -6.11 16.92
N PHE A 51 -8.92 -6.93 17.67
CA PHE A 51 -8.85 -8.39 17.55
C PHE A 51 -9.25 -8.85 16.14
N ILE A 52 -10.32 -8.30 15.58
CA ILE A 52 -10.78 -8.64 14.22
C ILE A 52 -9.73 -8.26 13.18
N VAL A 53 -9.22 -7.03 13.22
CA VAL A 53 -8.23 -6.56 12.24
C VAL A 53 -6.94 -7.37 12.33
N GLU A 54 -6.45 -7.67 13.53
CA GLU A 54 -5.23 -8.46 13.70
C GLU A 54 -5.39 -9.91 13.21
N ASN A 55 -6.55 -10.53 13.45
CA ASN A 55 -6.83 -11.86 12.90
C ASN A 55 -6.92 -11.86 11.37
N ILE A 56 -7.43 -10.79 10.74
CA ILE A 56 -7.45 -10.70 9.27
C ILE A 56 -6.05 -10.43 8.71
N LEU A 57 -5.23 -9.62 9.39
CA LEU A 57 -3.88 -9.26 8.94
C LEU A 57 -2.83 -10.37 9.17
N SER A 58 -3.05 -11.27 10.12
CA SER A 58 -2.07 -12.30 10.50
C SER A 58 -2.65 -13.71 10.67
N GLY A 59 -3.93 -13.88 10.37
CA GLY A 59 -4.59 -15.18 10.37
C GLY A 59 -4.25 -16.02 9.13
N PRO A 60 -4.73 -17.27 9.12
CA PRO A 60 -4.42 -18.24 8.05
C PRO A 60 -4.99 -17.85 6.68
N ASN A 61 -6.03 -17.00 6.64
CA ASN A 61 -6.67 -16.54 5.41
C ASN A 61 -6.14 -15.19 4.92
N ALA A 62 -5.13 -14.62 5.59
CA ALA A 62 -4.58 -13.31 5.25
C ALA A 62 -3.99 -13.32 3.83
N ILE A 63 -4.52 -12.47 2.96
CA ILE A 63 -4.02 -12.33 1.58
C ILE A 63 -2.86 -11.33 1.47
N LEU A 64 -2.74 -10.42 2.45
CA LEU A 64 -1.66 -9.44 2.48
C LEU A 64 -0.36 -10.10 2.92
N PRO A 65 0.75 -9.89 2.19
CA PRO A 65 2.06 -10.31 2.67
C PRO A 65 2.35 -9.70 4.05
N PRO A 66 3.03 -10.42 4.96
CA PRO A 66 3.30 -9.92 6.31
C PRO A 66 3.93 -8.52 6.34
N VAL A 67 4.87 -8.24 5.43
CA VAL A 67 5.50 -6.91 5.33
C VAL A 67 4.52 -5.81 4.95
N VAL A 68 3.51 -6.09 4.11
CA VAL A 68 2.47 -5.12 3.74
C VAL A 68 1.50 -4.92 4.91
N ALA A 69 1.17 -5.98 5.65
CA ALA A 69 0.35 -5.87 6.86
C ALA A 69 0.99 -4.93 7.91
N GLU A 70 2.32 -4.88 7.99
CA GLU A 70 3.01 -3.91 8.85
C GLU A 70 2.82 -2.46 8.41
N ALA A 71 2.71 -2.19 7.09
CA ALA A 71 2.38 -0.86 6.59
C ALA A 71 0.95 -0.45 7.00
N VAL A 72 0.00 -1.40 7.00
CA VAL A 72 -1.35 -1.18 7.54
C VAL A 72 -1.30 -0.80 9.02
N ARG A 73 -0.56 -1.57 9.83
CA ARG A 73 -0.38 -1.27 11.26
C ARG A 73 0.29 0.08 11.49
N ALA A 74 1.28 0.43 10.66
CA ALA A 74 1.94 1.73 10.70
C ALA A 74 0.96 2.88 10.45
N VAL A 75 0.01 2.73 9.52
CA VAL A 75 -1.06 3.72 9.28
C VAL A 75 -1.97 3.84 10.50
N ILE A 76 -2.34 2.73 11.15
CA ILE A 76 -3.15 2.77 12.38
C ILE A 76 -2.40 3.52 13.49
N LEU A 77 -1.09 3.24 13.65
CA LEU A 77 -0.23 3.92 14.63
C LEU A 77 -0.06 5.41 14.31
N ALA A 78 0.13 5.76 13.04
CA ALA A 78 0.15 7.15 12.59
C ALA A 78 -1.14 7.84 13.01
N ARG A 79 -2.29 7.33 12.61
CA ARG A 79 -3.60 7.91 12.98
C ARG A 79 -3.89 7.94 14.48
N SER A 80 -3.13 7.19 15.28
CA SER A 80 -3.21 7.18 16.75
C SER A 80 -2.14 8.02 17.43
N GLU A 81 -1.33 8.77 16.67
CA GLU A 81 -0.20 9.57 17.16
C GLU A 81 0.83 8.74 17.96
N ALA A 82 0.97 7.47 17.61
CA ALA A 82 1.77 6.48 18.33
C ALA A 82 2.88 5.85 17.45
N LEU A 83 3.44 6.64 16.52
CA LEU A 83 4.46 6.14 15.60
C LEU A 83 5.75 5.75 16.33
N PRO A 84 6.32 4.56 16.06
CA PRO A 84 7.51 4.07 16.75
C PRO A 84 8.83 4.60 16.14
N PHE A 85 8.78 5.67 15.34
CA PHE A 85 9.92 6.21 14.62
C PHE A 85 10.46 7.44 15.34
N GLN A 86 11.76 7.51 15.58
CA GLN A 86 12.38 8.62 16.32
C GLN A 86 12.87 9.76 15.40
N ASN A 87 12.97 9.50 14.10
CA ASN A 87 13.53 10.41 13.12
C ASN A 87 13.17 9.96 11.69
N LEU A 88 13.48 10.79 10.71
CA LEU A 88 13.17 10.50 9.30
C LEU A 88 13.89 9.23 8.82
N ARG A 89 15.14 9.02 9.26
CA ARG A 89 15.95 7.84 8.91
C ARG A 89 15.31 6.53 9.39
N ASP A 90 14.65 6.52 10.55
CA ASP A 90 13.96 5.35 11.07
C ASP A 90 12.79 4.95 10.16
N LEU A 91 11.92 5.91 9.81
CA LEU A 91 10.83 5.69 8.87
C LEU A 91 11.37 5.21 7.52
N GLN A 92 12.39 5.89 7.01
CA GLN A 92 12.95 5.68 5.68
C GLN A 92 13.72 4.35 5.53
N ARG A 93 14.77 4.15 6.33
CA ARG A 93 15.73 3.03 6.18
C ARG A 93 15.34 1.79 6.97
N ARG A 94 14.79 1.98 8.16
CA ARG A 94 14.52 0.85 9.08
C ARG A 94 13.12 0.29 8.88
N PHE A 95 12.22 1.07 8.27
CA PHE A 95 10.85 0.66 7.99
C PHE A 95 10.50 0.61 6.49
N LEU A 96 10.29 1.74 5.80
CA LEU A 96 9.74 1.77 4.44
C LEU A 96 10.53 0.92 3.43
N PHE A 97 11.86 0.98 3.48
CA PHE A 97 12.70 0.24 2.55
C PHE A 97 12.58 -1.29 2.68
N ARG A 98 12.17 -1.78 3.86
CA ARG A 98 11.95 -3.20 4.16
C ARG A 98 10.70 -3.76 3.45
N LEU A 99 9.79 -2.89 3.03
CA LEU A 99 8.48 -3.29 2.51
C LEU A 99 8.61 -3.91 1.12
N PHE A 100 9.72 -3.66 0.43
CA PHE A 100 9.97 -4.14 -0.92
C PHE A 100 10.63 -5.53 -0.92
N PRO A 101 10.32 -6.37 -1.92
CA PRO A 101 11.01 -7.65 -2.12
C PRO A 101 12.54 -7.51 -2.25
N CYS A 102 13.25 -8.62 -2.06
CA CYS A 102 14.72 -8.73 -2.18
C CYS A 102 15.54 -7.92 -1.16
N PHE A 103 14.90 -7.50 -0.05
CA PHE A 103 15.57 -6.94 1.11
C PHE A 103 16.18 -8.04 2.02
N PRO A 104 17.37 -7.84 2.66
CA PRO A 104 18.24 -6.67 2.61
C PRO A 104 19.09 -6.60 1.34
N SER A 105 19.30 -5.37 0.86
CA SER A 105 20.30 -5.04 -0.15
C SER A 105 21.72 -5.37 0.35
N ILE A 106 22.65 -5.56 -0.60
CA ILE A 106 24.07 -5.76 -0.31
C ILE A 106 24.57 -4.66 0.63
N GLY A 107 25.11 -5.05 1.80
CA GLY A 107 25.66 -4.13 2.80
C GLY A 107 24.68 -3.61 3.85
N GLN A 108 23.40 -3.99 3.83
CA GLN A 108 22.45 -3.64 4.90
C GLN A 108 22.35 -4.73 5.97
N SER A 109 22.57 -4.33 7.24
CA SER A 109 22.35 -5.21 8.40
C SER A 109 20.86 -5.36 8.71
N LYS A 110 20.44 -6.60 9.02
CA LYS A 110 19.08 -6.91 9.48
C LYS A 110 18.84 -6.51 10.95
N ASP A 111 19.90 -6.21 11.70
CA ASP A 111 19.87 -6.17 13.16
C ASP A 111 19.23 -4.87 13.71
N ASN A 112 18.96 -3.90 12.85
CA ASN A 112 18.42 -2.59 13.23
C ASN A 112 17.07 -2.27 12.56
N LEU A 113 16.34 -3.26 12.03
CA LEU A 113 15.06 -2.98 11.38
C LEU A 113 13.95 -2.75 12.39
N ILE A 114 13.04 -1.83 12.08
CA ILE A 114 11.81 -1.63 12.86
C ILE A 114 10.76 -2.56 12.27
N LYS A 115 10.19 -3.42 13.12
CA LYS A 115 9.05 -4.28 12.82
C LYS A 115 7.83 -3.73 13.55
N ILE A 116 6.69 -3.70 12.89
CA ILE A 116 5.44 -3.30 13.52
C ILE A 116 4.55 -4.53 13.61
N GLY A 117 4.72 -5.31 14.68
CA GLY A 117 3.89 -6.48 14.93
C GLY A 117 2.60 -6.16 15.69
N PRO A 118 1.74 -7.17 15.90
CA PRO A 118 0.50 -7.05 16.68
C PRO A 118 0.70 -6.46 18.08
N GLU A 119 1.84 -6.75 18.70
CA GLU A 119 2.21 -6.28 20.04
C GLU A 119 2.38 -4.76 20.12
N VAL A 120 3.01 -4.15 19.10
CA VAL A 120 3.20 -2.70 19.03
C VAL A 120 1.85 -2.01 18.88
N LEU A 121 0.98 -2.57 18.03
CA LEU A 121 -0.36 -2.02 17.83
C LEU A 121 -1.23 -2.16 19.09
N SER A 122 -1.15 -3.30 19.76
CA SER A 122 -1.89 -3.54 21.00
C SER A 122 -1.47 -2.60 22.12
N ALA A 123 -0.17 -2.32 22.24
CA ALA A 123 0.37 -1.39 23.24
C ALA A 123 -0.11 0.07 23.01
N ALA A 124 -0.31 0.47 21.74
CA ALA A 124 -0.81 1.79 21.39
C ALA A 124 -2.32 1.98 21.69
N ALA A 125 -3.06 0.88 21.93
CA ALA A 125 -4.49 0.89 22.22
C ALA A 125 -5.31 1.82 21.31
N PRO A 126 -5.23 1.66 19.97
CA PRO A 126 -5.88 2.58 19.03
C PRO A 126 -7.40 2.59 19.22
N SER A 127 -8.00 3.77 19.08
CA SER A 127 -9.46 3.89 19.19
C SER A 127 -10.16 3.11 18.06
N VAL A 128 -11.35 2.59 18.35
CA VAL A 128 -12.21 1.91 17.37
C VAL A 128 -12.45 2.78 16.12
N SER A 129 -12.55 4.10 16.30
CA SER A 129 -12.72 5.04 15.19
C SER A 129 -11.54 5.03 14.23
N VAL A 130 -10.32 4.97 14.75
CA VAL A 130 -9.08 4.91 13.97
C VAL A 130 -8.98 3.58 13.23
N ILE A 131 -9.25 2.46 13.91
CA ILE A 131 -9.22 1.13 13.29
C ILE A 131 -10.25 1.07 12.15
N ARG A 132 -11.49 1.49 12.41
CA ARG A 132 -12.57 1.54 11.41
C ARG A 132 -12.21 2.41 10.19
N SER A 133 -11.63 3.58 10.43
CA SER A 133 -11.17 4.46 9.34
C SER A 133 -10.10 3.79 8.46
N THR A 134 -9.24 2.96 9.07
CA THR A 134 -8.21 2.20 8.36
C THR A 134 -8.80 1.07 7.54
N VAL A 135 -9.79 0.36 8.07
CA VAL A 135 -10.57 -0.64 7.32
C VAL A 135 -11.23 0.00 6.09
N ALA A 136 -11.82 1.20 6.24
CA ALA A 136 -12.37 1.96 5.11
C ALA A 136 -11.31 2.33 4.08
N THR A 137 -10.12 2.75 4.54
CA THR A 137 -8.97 3.07 3.67
C THR A 137 -8.51 1.84 2.89
N ALA A 138 -8.51 0.65 3.51
CA ALA A 138 -8.12 -0.58 2.84
C ALA A 138 -9.04 -0.93 1.65
N CYS A 139 -10.36 -0.72 1.80
CA CYS A 139 -11.32 -0.86 0.69
C CYS A 139 -11.02 0.12 -0.46
N GLN A 140 -10.67 1.37 -0.14
CA GLN A 140 -10.27 2.36 -1.15
C GLN A 140 -8.98 1.98 -1.85
N ILE A 141 -7.98 1.52 -1.11
CA ILE A 141 -6.70 1.03 -1.65
C ILE A 141 -6.93 -0.16 -2.57
N SER A 142 -7.78 -1.12 -2.17
CA SER A 142 -8.17 -2.27 -3.01
C SER A 142 -8.79 -1.79 -4.32
N THR A 143 -9.78 -0.90 -4.26
CA THR A 143 -10.44 -0.32 -5.45
C THR A 143 -9.46 0.45 -6.35
N LEU A 144 -8.60 1.28 -5.76
CA LEU A 144 -7.64 2.10 -6.50
C LEU A 144 -6.55 1.26 -7.15
N SER A 145 -6.08 0.20 -6.49
CA SER A 145 -5.10 -0.72 -7.06
C SER A 145 -5.65 -1.39 -8.32
N GLN A 146 -6.89 -1.88 -8.26
CA GLN A 146 -7.57 -2.51 -9.40
C GLN A 146 -7.80 -1.52 -10.54
N ALA A 147 -8.26 -0.30 -10.24
CA ALA A 147 -8.46 0.73 -11.26
C ALA A 147 -7.14 1.17 -11.92
N CYS A 148 -6.07 1.32 -11.12
CA CYS A 148 -4.74 1.66 -11.60
C CYS A 148 -4.20 0.59 -12.56
N LEU A 149 -4.26 -0.69 -12.16
CA LEU A 149 -3.78 -1.80 -12.99
C LEU A 149 -4.63 -1.96 -14.25
N SER A 150 -5.95 -1.79 -14.15
CA SER A 150 -6.84 -1.79 -15.32
C SER A 150 -6.46 -0.70 -16.31
N SER A 151 -6.22 0.52 -15.83
CA SER A 151 -5.75 1.64 -16.67
C SER A 151 -4.41 1.33 -17.34
N TYR A 152 -3.49 0.66 -16.65
CA TYR A 152 -2.21 0.26 -17.23
C TYR A 152 -2.38 -0.79 -18.32
N LEU A 153 -3.20 -1.80 -18.09
CA LEU A 153 -3.51 -2.82 -19.08
C LEU A 153 -4.23 -2.25 -20.31
N GLU A 154 -5.14 -1.29 -20.13
CA GLU A 154 -5.79 -0.58 -21.25
C GLU A 154 -4.75 0.12 -22.13
N ARG A 155 -3.77 0.82 -21.54
CA ARG A 155 -2.68 1.44 -22.30
C ARG A 155 -1.83 0.41 -23.07
N LEU A 156 -1.60 -0.76 -22.48
CA LEU A 156 -0.86 -1.84 -23.16
C LEU A 156 -1.67 -2.48 -24.29
N ARG A 157 -3.00 -2.48 -24.20
CA ARG A 157 -3.92 -3.00 -25.23
C ARG A 157 -4.17 -2.01 -26.37
N ASP A 158 -3.81 -0.75 -26.19
CA ASP A 158 -3.97 0.28 -27.22
C ASP A 158 -3.12 -0.08 -28.46
N PRO A 159 -3.70 -0.18 -29.68
CA PRO A 159 -2.95 -0.47 -30.91
C PRO A 159 -1.86 0.56 -31.26
N SER A 160 -1.91 1.76 -30.67
CA SER A 160 -0.87 2.77 -30.78
C SER A 160 0.35 2.48 -29.90
N PHE A 161 0.20 1.66 -28.85
CA PHE A 161 1.31 1.18 -28.04
C PHE A 161 2.09 0.09 -28.79
N ARG A 162 3.30 0.44 -29.22
CA ARG A 162 4.17 -0.42 -30.06
C ARG A 162 5.51 -0.64 -29.36
N PRO A 163 5.58 -1.58 -28.41
CA PRO A 163 6.85 -1.91 -27.77
C PRO A 163 7.80 -2.53 -28.81
N MET A 164 9.10 -2.41 -28.54
CA MET A 164 10.15 -2.89 -29.43
C MET A 164 11.05 -3.88 -28.67
N HIS A 165 11.49 -4.96 -29.33
CA HIS A 165 12.59 -5.80 -28.87
C HIS A 165 13.91 -5.17 -29.29
N CYS A 166 14.88 -5.10 -28.37
CA CYS A 166 16.24 -4.71 -28.72
C CYS A 166 16.83 -5.69 -29.76
N LEU A 167 17.48 -5.17 -30.80
CA LEU A 167 18.15 -6.00 -31.81
C LEU A 167 19.37 -6.72 -31.25
N ASP A 168 20.11 -6.05 -30.37
CA ASP A 168 21.29 -6.62 -29.71
C ASP A 168 20.87 -7.21 -28.35
N PRO A 169 20.94 -8.56 -28.17
CA PRO A 169 20.59 -9.20 -26.92
C PRO A 169 21.60 -8.92 -25.79
N ASP A 170 22.81 -8.44 -26.12
CA ASP A 170 23.85 -8.12 -25.14
C ASP A 170 23.72 -6.69 -24.60
N LEU A 171 22.87 -5.86 -25.20
CA LEU A 171 22.53 -4.53 -24.67
C LEU A 171 21.58 -4.66 -23.48
N SER A 172 22.05 -4.17 -22.33
CA SER A 172 21.29 -4.13 -21.09
C SER A 172 20.82 -2.71 -20.77
N TYR A 173 19.53 -2.58 -20.45
CA TYR A 173 18.95 -1.38 -19.83
C TYR A 173 19.46 -1.15 -18.40
N ILE A 174 20.01 -2.21 -17.79
CA ILE A 174 20.57 -2.22 -16.45
C ILE A 174 22.06 -1.91 -16.61
N ASN A 175 22.46 -0.66 -16.38
CA ASN A 175 23.85 -0.15 -16.45
C ASN A 175 24.29 0.47 -17.78
N PHE A 176 23.38 1.06 -18.55
CA PHE A 176 23.79 1.89 -19.69
C PHE A 176 24.40 3.21 -19.22
N HIS A 177 25.61 3.52 -19.66
CA HIS A 177 26.26 4.81 -19.44
C HIS A 177 26.35 5.57 -20.76
N GLY A 178 25.93 6.83 -20.76
CA GLY A 178 26.00 7.72 -21.90
C GLY A 178 27.45 8.13 -22.22
N PRO A 179 27.66 8.88 -23.32
CA PRO A 179 28.98 9.32 -23.75
C PRO A 179 29.73 10.18 -22.71
N ASP A 180 29.00 10.80 -21.79
CA ASP A 180 29.53 11.60 -20.69
C ASP A 180 29.86 10.77 -19.43
N GLY A 181 29.75 9.44 -19.52
CA GLY A 181 29.96 8.49 -18.42
C GLY A 181 28.80 8.46 -17.41
N LYS A 182 27.77 9.30 -17.58
CA LYS A 182 26.60 9.30 -16.69
C LYS A 182 25.67 8.15 -17.05
N ARG A 183 25.10 7.53 -16.03
CA ARG A 183 24.10 6.47 -16.23
C ARG A 183 22.85 7.05 -16.90
N VAL A 184 22.44 6.46 -18.02
CA VAL A 184 21.18 6.77 -18.70
C VAL A 184 20.09 5.90 -18.09
N MET A 185 18.92 6.45 -17.84
CA MET A 185 17.82 5.67 -17.28
C MET A 185 17.26 4.72 -18.34
N ALA A 186 16.70 3.58 -17.90
CA ALA A 186 16.19 2.55 -18.81
C ALA A 186 15.16 3.08 -19.81
N TRP A 187 14.32 4.05 -19.41
CA TRP A 187 13.31 4.69 -20.28
C TRP A 187 13.88 5.77 -21.21
N ASP A 188 15.10 6.27 -20.96
CA ASP A 188 15.83 7.19 -21.83
C ASP A 188 16.76 6.42 -22.81
N CYS A 189 16.94 5.11 -22.60
CA CYS A 189 17.70 4.25 -23.49
C CYS A 189 16.87 3.93 -24.74
N VAL A 190 17.23 4.54 -25.86
CA VAL A 190 16.68 4.20 -27.18
C VAL A 190 17.65 3.25 -27.87
N PHE A 191 17.23 2.01 -28.05
CA PHE A 191 17.96 1.03 -28.84
C PHE A 191 17.29 0.84 -30.19
N GLU A 192 18.08 0.48 -31.20
CA GLU A 192 17.50 -0.06 -32.42
C GLU A 192 16.76 -1.36 -32.09
N GLY A 193 15.55 -1.48 -32.61
CA GLY A 193 14.67 -2.58 -32.24
C GLY A 193 13.78 -3.04 -33.36
N THR A 194 13.17 -4.19 -33.14
CA THR A 194 12.10 -4.75 -33.98
C THR A 194 10.78 -4.69 -33.23
N PRO A 195 9.64 -4.51 -33.92
CA PRO A 195 8.34 -4.49 -33.25
C PRO A 195 8.12 -5.76 -32.42
N ALA A 196 7.83 -5.57 -31.14
CA ALA A 196 7.45 -6.65 -30.24
C ALA A 196 5.97 -6.99 -30.45
N LYS A 197 5.67 -8.29 -30.46
CA LYS A 197 4.27 -8.74 -30.52
C LYS A 197 3.63 -8.52 -29.15
N VAL A 198 2.71 -7.56 -29.08
CA VAL A 198 1.85 -7.41 -27.91
C VAL A 198 0.81 -8.53 -27.91
N VAL A 199 0.73 -9.25 -26.80
CA VAL A 199 -0.31 -10.24 -26.53
C VAL A 199 -1.10 -9.73 -25.33
N ASP A 200 -2.41 -9.92 -25.33
CA ASP A 200 -3.22 -9.61 -24.16
C ASP A 200 -2.73 -10.43 -22.97
N ALA A 201 -2.18 -9.74 -21.97
CA ALA A 201 -1.64 -10.35 -20.76
C ALA A 201 -2.73 -10.87 -19.81
N GLY A 202 -4.01 -10.60 -20.11
CA GLY A 202 -5.14 -11.00 -19.29
C GLY A 202 -5.40 -10.05 -18.13
N GLN A 203 -5.90 -10.58 -17.02
CA GLN A 203 -6.12 -9.81 -15.79
C GLN A 203 -4.81 -9.64 -15.01
N PRO A 204 -4.70 -8.61 -14.15
CA PRO A 204 -3.55 -8.47 -13.28
C PRO A 204 -3.34 -9.73 -12.45
N ASN A 205 -2.08 -10.13 -12.29
CA ASN A 205 -1.74 -11.22 -11.39
C ASN A 205 -1.58 -10.71 -9.95
N TRP A 206 -1.62 -11.63 -9.00
CA TRP A 206 -1.50 -11.30 -7.57
C TRP A 206 -0.23 -10.51 -7.22
N VAL A 207 0.89 -10.74 -7.92
CA VAL A 207 2.14 -10.00 -7.66
C VAL A 207 1.99 -8.53 -8.08
N GLU A 208 1.35 -8.26 -9.22
CA GLU A 208 1.05 -6.91 -9.70
C GLU A 208 0.10 -6.19 -8.74
N GLU A 209 -0.95 -6.87 -8.29
CA GLU A 209 -1.89 -6.36 -7.28
C GLU A 209 -1.18 -6.01 -5.97
N MET A 210 -0.35 -6.89 -5.44
CA MET A 210 0.36 -6.63 -4.18
C MET A 210 1.42 -5.53 -4.30
N ARG A 211 2.00 -5.30 -5.48
CA ARG A 211 2.87 -4.14 -5.74
C ARG A 211 2.07 -2.84 -5.66
N ALA A 212 0.92 -2.78 -6.32
CA ALA A 212 0.04 -1.61 -6.29
C ALA A 212 -0.51 -1.34 -4.88
N VAL A 213 -1.00 -2.37 -4.18
CA VAL A 213 -1.48 -2.27 -2.80
C VAL A 213 -0.38 -1.78 -1.86
N ARG A 214 0.84 -2.34 -1.95
CA ARG A 214 1.98 -1.88 -1.15
C ARG A 214 2.30 -0.41 -1.40
N ALA A 215 2.38 0.01 -2.66
CA ALA A 215 2.67 1.39 -3.02
C ALA A 215 1.62 2.36 -2.47
N LEU A 216 0.32 2.00 -2.54
CA LEU A 216 -0.76 2.81 -1.96
C LEU A 216 -0.68 2.90 -0.43
N TRP A 217 -0.34 1.82 0.26
CA TRP A 217 -0.12 1.87 1.71
C TRP A 217 1.07 2.75 2.09
N ILE A 218 2.14 2.76 1.28
CA ILE A 218 3.28 3.67 1.49
C ILE A 218 2.84 5.13 1.28
N ILE A 219 2.11 5.42 0.20
CA ILE A 219 1.58 6.76 -0.08
C ILE A 219 0.70 7.23 1.08
N GLN A 220 -0.22 6.38 1.53
CA GLN A 220 -1.09 6.68 2.67
C GLN A 220 -0.26 6.95 3.93
N LEU A 221 0.67 6.05 4.29
CA LEU A 221 1.50 6.21 5.49
C LEU A 221 2.31 7.51 5.48
N VAL A 222 2.98 7.81 4.37
CA VAL A 222 3.75 9.06 4.24
C VAL A 222 2.83 10.27 4.39
N GLY A 223 1.63 10.24 3.78
CA GLY A 223 0.62 11.29 3.94
C GLY A 223 0.19 11.49 5.40
N GLU A 224 -0.06 10.42 6.16
CA GLU A 224 -0.40 10.50 7.58
C GLU A 224 0.74 11.11 8.41
N VAL A 225 1.99 10.67 8.18
CA VAL A 225 3.16 11.18 8.90
C VAL A 225 3.40 12.67 8.59
N GLN A 226 3.22 13.07 7.33
CA GLN A 226 3.34 14.47 6.92
C GLN A 226 2.25 15.35 7.54
N TYR A 227 1.00 14.87 7.57
CA TYR A 227 -0.12 15.56 8.21
C TYR A 227 0.16 15.82 9.70
N GLN A 228 0.79 14.86 10.37
CA GLN A 228 1.15 14.94 11.79
C GLN A 228 2.54 15.53 12.05
N SER A 229 3.19 16.10 11.05
CA SER A 229 4.56 16.63 11.18
C SER A 229 4.77 17.66 12.29
N HIS A 230 3.70 18.27 12.80
CA HIS A 230 3.71 19.23 13.90
C HIS A 230 3.67 18.59 15.30
N THR A 231 3.25 17.33 15.42
CA THR A 231 3.21 16.57 16.69
C THR A 231 4.38 15.61 16.83
N LEU A 232 5.19 15.42 15.78
CA LEU A 232 6.37 14.56 15.84
C LEU A 232 7.47 15.18 16.72
N ASP A 233 7.97 14.40 17.68
CA ASP A 233 9.16 14.73 18.48
C ASP A 233 10.49 14.55 17.70
N TRP A 234 10.44 14.69 16.37
CA TRP A 234 11.60 14.54 15.50
C TRP A 234 12.47 15.80 15.49
N PRO A 235 13.76 15.68 15.11
CA PRO A 235 14.58 16.86 14.82
C PRO A 235 13.93 17.77 13.78
N LYS A 236 13.97 19.10 13.97
CA LYS A 236 13.37 20.08 13.04
C LYS A 236 13.83 19.88 11.60
N GLU A 237 15.12 19.61 11.39
CA GLU A 237 15.69 19.33 10.07
C GLU A 237 15.01 18.14 9.38
N ASP A 238 14.67 17.10 10.12
CA ASP A 238 13.99 15.92 9.60
C ASP A 238 12.53 16.22 9.28
N VAL A 239 11.85 17.03 10.10
CA VAL A 239 10.48 17.48 9.86
C VAL A 239 10.40 18.37 8.61
N ASP A 240 11.36 19.28 8.44
CA ASP A 240 11.42 20.16 7.27
C ASP A 240 11.70 19.37 5.99
N LYS A 241 12.60 18.37 6.04
CA LYS A 241 12.83 17.43 4.93
C LYS A 241 11.57 16.62 4.62
N LEU A 242 10.91 16.08 5.63
CA LEU A 242 9.68 15.29 5.50
C LEU A 242 8.60 16.04 4.71
N LYS A 243 8.41 17.34 4.98
CA LYS A 243 7.43 18.18 4.29
C LYS A 243 7.76 18.44 2.82
N GLY A 244 9.04 18.44 2.46
CA GLY A 244 9.50 18.67 1.09
C GLY A 244 9.57 17.42 0.22
N MET A 245 9.38 16.22 0.79
CA MET A 245 9.54 14.94 0.11
C MET A 245 8.21 14.37 -0.37
N SER A 246 8.18 13.80 -1.58
CA SER A 246 7.11 12.92 -2.01
C SER A 246 7.22 11.53 -1.37
N PRO A 247 6.14 10.72 -1.34
CA PRO A 247 6.23 9.32 -0.95
C PRO A 247 7.29 8.52 -1.72
N ALA A 248 7.53 8.86 -3.00
CA ALA A 248 8.59 8.22 -3.78
C ALA A 248 10.00 8.64 -3.31
N ASP A 249 10.21 9.91 -2.96
CA ASP A 249 11.49 10.41 -2.45
C ASP A 249 11.87 9.76 -1.11
N MET A 250 10.88 9.34 -0.31
CA MET A 250 11.11 8.58 0.92
C MET A 250 11.79 7.22 0.66
N ILE A 251 11.58 6.65 -0.52
CA ILE A 251 12.16 5.38 -0.94
C ILE A 251 13.48 5.61 -1.70
N ASP A 252 13.55 6.65 -2.52
CA ASP A 252 14.71 7.02 -3.36
C ASP A 252 15.85 7.69 -2.55
N GLN A 253 16.42 6.95 -1.60
CA GLN A 253 17.48 7.48 -0.75
C GLN A 253 18.87 7.32 -1.39
N ASN A 254 19.61 8.43 -1.49
CA ASN A 254 21.04 8.48 -1.80
C ASN A 254 21.47 7.77 -3.10
N ASN A 255 20.61 7.68 -4.12
CA ASN A 255 20.97 7.22 -5.46
C ASN A 255 21.54 5.79 -5.52
N PHE A 256 21.16 4.90 -4.62
CA PHE A 256 21.42 3.47 -4.85
C PHE A 256 20.46 2.95 -5.91
N ASP A 257 20.99 2.28 -6.93
CA ASP A 257 20.22 1.82 -8.09
C ASP A 257 18.98 0.98 -7.72
N GLU A 258 19.09 0.19 -6.66
CA GLU A 258 17.99 -0.63 -6.14
C GLU A 258 16.88 0.22 -5.49
N ALA A 259 17.23 1.31 -4.80
CA ALA A 259 16.28 2.21 -4.17
C ALA A 259 15.43 2.94 -5.22
N ARG A 260 16.07 3.37 -6.30
CA ARG A 260 15.39 3.98 -7.45
C ARG A 260 14.39 3.03 -8.07
N GLN A 261 14.80 1.79 -8.37
CA GLN A 261 13.90 0.77 -8.92
C GLN A 261 12.67 0.51 -8.03
N LYS A 262 12.87 0.44 -6.71
CA LYS A 262 11.76 0.28 -5.74
C LYS A 262 10.83 1.50 -5.72
N SER A 263 11.40 2.71 -5.81
CA SER A 263 10.61 3.94 -5.84
C SER A 263 9.71 4.06 -7.06
N GLU A 264 10.04 3.41 -8.19
CA GLU A 264 9.23 3.45 -9.42
C GLU A 264 7.82 2.85 -9.23
N GLU A 265 7.67 1.85 -8.36
CA GLU A 265 6.35 1.33 -8.00
C GLU A 265 5.48 2.44 -7.38
N VAL A 266 6.06 3.24 -6.48
CA VAL A 266 5.38 4.35 -5.81
C VAL A 266 5.14 5.51 -6.79
N LYS A 267 6.14 5.90 -7.58
CA LYS A 267 6.04 6.98 -8.58
C LYS A 267 4.94 6.70 -9.60
N SER A 268 4.86 5.47 -10.11
CA SER A 268 3.84 5.09 -11.09
C SER A 268 2.43 5.31 -10.52
N LEU A 269 2.16 4.83 -9.31
CA LEU A 269 0.85 5.02 -8.68
C LEU A 269 0.56 6.47 -8.32
N MET A 270 1.57 7.24 -7.89
CA MET A 270 1.41 8.68 -7.69
C MET A 270 1.01 9.40 -8.99
N GLN A 271 1.62 9.04 -10.12
CA GLN A 271 1.26 9.59 -11.43
C GLN A 271 -0.18 9.23 -11.79
N TYR A 272 -0.59 7.97 -11.59
CA TYR A 272 -1.97 7.55 -11.82
C TYR A 272 -2.95 8.35 -10.95
N ILE A 273 -2.71 8.47 -9.64
CA ILE A 273 -3.54 9.26 -8.72
C ILE A 273 -3.66 10.72 -9.20
N ALA A 274 -2.57 11.31 -9.69
CA ALA A 274 -2.58 12.68 -10.21
C ALA A 274 -3.48 12.85 -11.46
N THR A 275 -3.71 11.78 -12.24
CA THR A 275 -4.64 11.81 -13.39
C THR A 275 -6.11 11.84 -12.97
N LEU A 276 -6.45 11.39 -11.76
CA LEU A 276 -7.83 11.32 -11.27
C LEU A 276 -8.45 12.69 -10.95
N GLY A 277 -7.67 13.79 -10.99
CA GLY A 277 -8.15 15.17 -10.87
C GLY A 277 -8.59 15.59 -9.47
N GLU A 278 -9.24 14.72 -8.70
CA GLU A 278 -9.70 14.96 -7.32
C GLU A 278 -8.53 15.03 -6.30
N ALA A 279 -7.43 14.34 -6.59
CA ALA A 279 -6.23 14.32 -5.72
C ALA A 279 -5.45 15.65 -5.69
N LYS A 280 -5.82 16.65 -6.51
CA LYS A 280 -5.17 17.98 -6.51
C LYS A 280 -5.66 18.89 -5.37
N GLN A 281 -6.78 18.56 -4.73
CA GLN A 281 -7.36 19.40 -3.65
C GLN A 281 -6.85 19.05 -2.26
N ASP A 282 -6.24 17.88 -2.07
CA ASP A 282 -5.73 17.45 -0.78
C ASP A 282 -4.22 17.71 -0.74
N THR A 283 -3.80 18.71 0.03
CA THR A 283 -2.38 19.13 0.15
C THR A 283 -1.50 18.05 0.77
N TYR A 284 -2.14 17.00 1.29
CA TYR A 284 -1.56 15.75 1.75
C TYR A 284 -2.25 14.65 0.96
N TYR A 285 -1.52 13.65 0.47
CA TYR A 285 -2.09 12.50 -0.25
C TYR A 285 -2.99 11.65 0.68
N GLN A 286 -4.12 12.20 1.12
CA GLN A 286 -5.18 11.47 1.78
C GLN A 286 -6.08 10.96 0.66
N LEU A 287 -6.31 9.65 0.64
CA LEU A 287 -7.37 9.10 -0.18
C LEU A 287 -8.70 9.74 0.24
N PRO A 288 -9.57 10.15 -0.71
CA PRO A 288 -10.76 10.92 -0.40
C PRO A 288 -11.58 10.28 0.73
N ARG A 289 -11.73 10.98 1.86
CA ARG A 289 -12.62 10.52 2.92
C ARG A 289 -14.06 10.62 2.39
N ARG A 290 -14.76 9.50 2.23
CA ARG A 290 -16.18 9.54 1.86
C ARG A 290 -16.94 10.30 2.96
N HIS A 291 -17.57 11.42 2.58
CA HIS A 291 -18.55 12.09 3.42
C HIS A 291 -19.68 11.10 3.73
N HIS A 292 -20.00 10.96 5.01
CA HIS A 292 -21.17 10.22 5.47
C HIS A 292 -22.43 10.99 5.07
N SER A 293 -23.29 10.34 4.28
CA SER A 293 -24.74 10.59 4.23
C SER A 293 -25.44 9.53 5.08
#